data_AF-A0A2V6Z4F4-F1
#
_entry.id   AF-A0A2V6Z4F4-F1
#
_cell.length_a   1.000
_cell.length_b   1.000
_cell.length_c   1.000
_cell.angle_alpha   90.00
_cell.angle_beta   90.00
_cell.angle_gamma   90.00
#
_symmetry.space_group_name_H-M   'P 1'
#
loop_
_entity.id
_entity.type
_entity.pdbx_description
1 polymer ?
#
loop_
_entity_poly.entity_id
_entity_poly.type
_entity_poly.pdbx_seq_one_letter_code
_entity_poly.pdbx_strand_id
1 'polypeptide(L)'
;MTELADTPNLAAFYCPGCSPDRDPVSEILTVRWCDAHQPRYGGFDDERAKVSKDILTSTGEAEAVTNRAWCAIVHRTAKRS
;
A
#
# COMPACT_ATOMS: atom_id res chain seq x y z
N MET A 1 1.37 29.93 -7.47
CA MET A 1 1.04 28.49 -7.34
C MET A 1 2.35 27.75 -7.43
N THR A 2 2.88 27.32 -6.30
CA THR A 2 4.15 26.59 -6.26
C THR A 2 3.83 25.16 -6.66
N GLU A 3 4.28 24.70 -7.84
CA GLU A 3 4.26 23.29 -8.19
C GLU A 3 5.03 22.54 -7.10
N LEU A 4 4.33 21.66 -6.37
CA LEU A 4 4.98 20.66 -5.54
C LEU A 4 5.68 19.72 -6.53
N ALA A 5 7.01 19.72 -6.55
CA ALA A 5 7.74 18.77 -7.36
C ALA A 5 7.30 17.35 -6.98
N ASP A 6 6.90 16.56 -7.98
CA ASP A 6 6.52 15.16 -7.75
C ASP A 6 7.68 14.42 -7.06
N THR A 7 7.34 13.63 -6.04
CA THR A 7 8.34 12.80 -5.38
C THR A 7 8.82 11.74 -6.37
N PRO A 8 10.13 11.58 -6.58
CA PRO A 8 10.64 10.60 -7.52
C PRO A 8 10.25 9.18 -7.08
N ASN A 9 9.73 8.38 -8.01
CA ASN A 9 9.44 6.98 -7.75
C ASN A 9 10.75 6.18 -7.69
N LEU A 10 11.11 5.71 -6.49
CA LEU A 10 12.31 4.91 -6.24
C LEU A 10 12.07 3.40 -6.41
N ALA A 11 10.82 2.98 -6.64
CA ALA A 11 10.46 1.58 -6.69
C ALA A 11 10.87 0.93 -8.01
N ALA A 12 11.53 -0.23 -7.93
CA ALA A 12 11.83 -1.04 -9.10
C ALA A 12 10.58 -1.81 -9.56
N PHE A 13 10.36 -1.90 -10.87
CA PHE A 13 9.33 -2.79 -11.40
C PHE A 13 9.70 -4.25 -11.15
N TYR A 14 8.72 -5.03 -10.73
CA TYR A 14 8.92 -6.40 -10.30
C TYR A 14 7.76 -7.29 -10.74
N CYS A 15 8.07 -8.33 -11.52
CA CYS A 15 7.14 -9.43 -11.79
C CYS A 15 7.48 -10.63 -10.89
N PRO A 16 6.56 -11.08 -10.02
CA PRO A 16 6.80 -12.22 -9.13
C PRO A 16 7.11 -13.53 -9.85
N GLY A 17 6.60 -13.72 -11.06
CA GLY A 17 6.92 -14.91 -11.86
C GLY A 17 8.33 -14.87 -12.48
N CYS A 18 8.82 -13.69 -12.88
CA CYS A 18 10.15 -13.58 -13.49
C CYS A 18 11.30 -13.61 -12.47
N SER A 19 11.05 -13.14 -11.25
CA SER A 19 12.10 -12.98 -10.24
C SER A 19 11.61 -13.39 -8.85
N PRO A 20 11.20 -14.66 -8.68
CA PRO A 20 10.54 -15.12 -7.45
C PRO A 20 11.38 -14.94 -6.18
N ASP A 21 12.71 -14.84 -6.32
CA ASP A 21 13.64 -14.68 -5.20
C ASP A 21 13.75 -13.24 -4.69
N ARG A 22 13.11 -12.26 -5.35
CA ARG A 22 13.11 -10.88 -4.87
C ARG A 22 12.19 -10.75 -3.67
N ASP A 23 12.74 -10.18 -2.60
CA ASP A 23 12.03 -10.02 -1.35
C ASP A 23 11.38 -8.63 -1.28
N PRO A 24 10.03 -8.55 -1.34
CA PRO A 24 9.31 -7.28 -1.28
C PRO A 24 9.36 -6.62 0.10
N VAL A 25 9.91 -7.28 1.12
CA VAL A 25 10.09 -6.70 2.46
C VAL A 25 11.42 -5.96 2.58
N SER A 26 12.45 -6.40 1.86
CA SER A 26 13.78 -5.78 1.90
C SER A 26 14.06 -4.81 0.73
N GLU A 27 13.28 -4.88 -0.36
CA GLU A 27 13.40 -4.00 -1.51
C GLU A 27 12.15 -3.12 -1.72
N ILE A 28 12.33 -1.92 -2.29
CA ILE A 28 11.20 -1.08 -2.71
C ILE A 28 10.73 -1.53 -4.10
N LEU A 29 9.68 -2.36 -4.14
CA LEU A 29 9.19 -2.99 -5.37
C LEU A 29 7.79 -2.51 -5.74
N THR A 30 7.61 -2.13 -7.01
CA THR A 30 6.28 -2.00 -7.61
C THR A 30 5.94 -3.30 -8.32
N VAL A 31 4.94 -4.03 -7.80
CA VAL A 31 4.47 -5.26 -8.44
C VAL A 31 3.82 -4.92 -9.78
N ARG A 32 4.40 -5.46 -10.85
CA ARG A 32 3.90 -5.35 -12.22
C ARG A 32 4.08 -6.69 -12.92
N TRP A 33 2.97 -7.37 -13.17
CA TRP A 33 2.96 -8.65 -13.89
C TRP A 33 3.30 -8.44 -15.37
N CYS A 34 4.11 -9.33 -15.92
CA CYS A 34 4.28 -9.43 -17.37
C CYS A 34 3.16 -10.29 -17.97
N ASP A 35 2.99 -10.22 -19.29
CA ASP A 35 1.92 -10.93 -19.99
C ASP A 35 1.96 -12.45 -19.76
N ALA A 36 3.15 -13.03 -19.60
CA ALA A 36 3.32 -14.47 -19.39
C ALA A 36 2.93 -14.92 -17.97
N HIS A 37 3.05 -14.05 -16.97
CA HIS A 37 2.83 -14.39 -15.56
C HIS A 37 1.59 -13.72 -14.98
N GLN A 38 0.75 -13.10 -15.82
CA GLN A 38 -0.44 -12.43 -15.36
C GLN A 38 -1.32 -13.41 -14.54
N PRO A 39 -1.72 -13.05 -13.31
CA PRO A 39 -2.56 -13.92 -12.51
C PRO A 39 -3.93 -14.05 -13.19
N ARG A 40 -4.58 -15.19 -12.96
CA ARG A 40 -5.96 -15.37 -13.40
C ARG A 40 -6.87 -14.51 -12.53
N TYR A 41 -7.79 -13.79 -13.17
CA TYR A 41 -8.81 -12.99 -12.53
C TYR A 41 -10.20 -13.60 -12.74
N GLY A 42 -11.18 -13.15 -11.96
CA GLY A 42 -12.57 -13.60 -12.03
C GLY A 42 -12.83 -14.89 -11.26
N GLY A 43 -11.98 -15.19 -10.27
CA GLY A 43 -12.23 -16.28 -9.32
C GLY A 43 -13.21 -15.86 -8.22
N PHE A 44 -13.68 -16.84 -7.45
CA PHE A 44 -14.57 -16.61 -6.30
C PHE A 44 -14.00 -15.60 -5.29
N ASP A 45 -12.68 -15.59 -5.10
CA ASP A 45 -12.02 -14.64 -4.21
C ASP A 45 -12.04 -13.21 -4.79
N ASP A 46 -11.92 -13.04 -6.11
CA ASP A 46 -12.03 -11.73 -6.78
C ASP A 46 -13.45 -11.17 -6.67
N GLU A 47 -14.47 -12.02 -6.81
CA GLU A 47 -15.88 -11.62 -6.64
C GLU A 47 -16.18 -11.15 -5.20
N ARG A 48 -15.47 -11.71 -4.22
CA ARG A 48 -15.58 -11.31 -2.81
C ARG A 48 -14.80 -10.05 -2.50
N ALA A 49 -13.78 -9.73 -3.29
CA ALA A 49 -13.03 -8.49 -3.21
C ALA A 49 -13.93 -7.32 -3.69
N LYS A 50 -14.76 -6.81 -2.77
CA LYS A 50 -15.50 -5.56 -2.95
C LYS A 50 -14.53 -4.37 -2.88
N VAL A 51 -13.72 -4.18 -3.91
CA VAL A 51 -13.06 -2.90 -4.14
C VAL A 51 -14.16 -1.92 -4.57
N SER A 52 -14.50 -0.97 -3.71
CA SER A 52 -15.31 0.17 -4.14
C SER A 52 -14.56 0.81 -5.33
N LYS A 53 -15.29 1.04 -6.44
CA LYS A 53 -14.73 1.73 -7.62
C LYS A 53 -14.30 3.18 -7.32
N ASP A 54 -14.66 3.68 -6.14
CA ASP A 54 -14.27 5.00 -5.64
C ASP A 54 -12.92 4.95 -4.89
N ILE A 55 -12.31 3.77 -4.73
CA ILE A 55 -11.00 3.58 -4.09
C ILE A 55 -9.88 3.92 -5.08
N LEU A 56 -9.76 5.21 -5.41
CA LEU A 56 -8.45 5.85 -5.59
C LEU A 56 -8.00 6.55 -4.30
N THR A 57 -8.73 6.35 -3.20
CA THR A 57 -8.53 6.96 -1.88
C THR A 57 -8.32 5.92 -0.77
N SER A 58 -7.74 4.75 -1.03
CA SER A 58 -7.33 3.83 0.06
C SER A 58 -6.15 4.35 0.88
N THR A 59 -5.56 5.49 0.53
CA THR A 59 -5.18 6.45 1.57
C THR A 59 -6.46 7.05 2.13
N GLY A 60 -7.22 6.25 2.88
CA GLY A 60 -7.94 6.79 4.00
C GLY A 60 -6.83 7.26 4.93
N GLU A 61 -6.30 8.46 4.67
CA GLU A 61 -5.48 9.14 5.65
C GLU A 61 -6.27 9.03 6.94
N ALA A 62 -5.68 8.39 7.95
CA ALA A 62 -6.29 8.36 9.26
C ALA A 62 -6.51 9.82 9.63
N GLU A 63 -7.73 10.34 9.43
CA GLU A 63 -8.03 11.75 9.64
C GLU A 63 -7.56 12.09 11.05
N ALA A 64 -7.07 13.31 11.26
CA ALA A 64 -6.46 13.71 12.53
C ALA A 64 -7.31 13.35 13.77
N VAL A 65 -8.64 13.24 13.62
CA VAL A 65 -9.58 12.75 14.65
C VAL A 65 -9.30 11.30 15.06
N THR A 66 -9.10 10.39 14.12
CA THR A 66 -8.74 8.99 14.40
C THR A 66 -7.36 8.90 15.05
N ASN A 67 -6.40 9.72 14.61
CA ASN A 67 -5.04 9.70 15.15
C ASN A 67 -4.96 10.26 16.58
N ARG A 68 -5.83 11.21 16.96
CA ARG A 68 -5.87 11.76 18.33
C ARG A 68 -6.17 10.72 19.39
N ALA A 69 -7.07 9.78 19.13
CA ALA A 69 -7.40 8.71 20.06
C ALA A 69 -6.21 7.77 20.29
N TRP A 70 -5.50 7.43 19.22
CA TRP A 70 -4.27 6.64 19.26
C TRP A 70 -3.15 7.36 20.00
N CYS A 71 -2.91 8.64 19.72
CA CYS A 71 -1.93 9.46 20.43
C CYS A 71 -2.19 9.51 21.94
N ALA A 72 -3.45 9.65 22.37
CA ALA A 72 -3.80 9.68 23.79
C ALA A 72 -3.45 8.37 24.53
N ILE A 73 -3.56 7.23 23.85
CA ILE A 73 -3.21 5.91 24.41
C ILE A 73 -1.69 5.79 24.52
N VAL A 74 -0.96 6.02 23.43
CA VAL A 74 0.50 5.84 23.36
C VAL A 74 1.24 6.79 24.31
N HIS A 75 0.87 8.08 24.35
CA HIS A 75 1.50 9.05 25.24
C HIS A 75 1.11 8.87 26.72
N ARG A 76 -0.02 8.23 27.02
CA ARG A 76 -0.39 7.90 28.41
C ARG A 76 0.50 6.78 28.96
N THR A 77 0.84 5.79 28.13
CA THR A 77 1.78 4.72 28.50
C THR A 77 3.21 5.23 28.69
N ALA A 78 3.67 6.19 27.87
CA ALA A 78 5.00 6.79 28.01
C ALA A 78 5.18 7.61 29.31
N LYS A 79 4.09 8.07 29.94
CA LYS A 79 4.15 8.80 31.22
C LYS A 79 4.07 7.91 32.46
N ARG A 80 3.92 6.59 32.30
CA ARG A 80 3.81 5.62 33.40
C ARG A 80 5.03 4.68 33.52
N SER A 81 6.13 4.97 32.81
CA SER A 81 7.43 4.31 33.00
C SER A 81 8.33 5.13 33.90
#